data_AF-A0A183GJ62-F1
#
_entry.id   AF-A0A183GJ62-F1
#
_cell.length_a   1.000
_cell.length_b   1.000
_cell.length_c   1.000
_cell.angle_alpha   90.00
_cell.angle_beta   90.00
_cell.angle_gamma   90.00
#
_symmetry.space_group_name_H-M   'P 1'
#
loop_
_entity.id
_entity.type
_entity.pdbx_description
1 polymer ?
#
loop_
_entity_poly.entity_id
_entity_poly.type
_entity_poly.pdbx_seq_one_letter_code
_entity_poly.pdbx_strand_id
1 'polypeptide(L)'
;MSVPEADSGNLYELYVQPALAEMIGTALFTLFVNLASAPSSARACTYSVISGLSLYTVRTFIGKVTRGHLNPGVTISQLLVRRIDVVCTIAFVVVQFFGAFLGAVLFRALESFTIPAQF
;
A
#
# COMPACT_ATOMS: atom_id res chain seq x y z
N MET A 1 21.43 -12.30 37.66
CA MET A 1 20.75 -12.76 36.43
C MET A 1 19.58 -11.83 36.21
N SER A 2 19.78 -10.81 35.37
CA SER A 2 18.75 -9.81 35.07
C SER A 2 17.64 -10.47 34.26
N VAL A 3 16.40 -10.32 34.71
CA VAL A 3 15.22 -10.65 33.92
C VAL A 3 15.34 -9.90 32.59
N PRO A 4 15.22 -10.56 31.42
CA PRO A 4 15.24 -9.85 30.15
C PRO A 4 14.07 -8.88 30.16
N GLU A 5 14.39 -7.59 30.13
CA GLU A 5 13.44 -6.50 30.01
C GLU A 5 12.65 -6.78 28.74
N ALA A 6 11.34 -7.04 28.91
CA ALA A 6 10.45 -7.23 27.78
C ALA A 6 10.59 -5.96 26.93
N ASP A 7 11.25 -6.09 25.78
CA ASP A 7 11.40 -5.05 24.78
C ASP A 7 9.98 -4.65 24.35
N SER A 8 9.44 -3.67 25.09
CA SER A 8 8.11 -3.12 24.89
C SER A 8 8.22 -2.21 23.70
N GLY A 9 8.32 -2.82 22.51
CA GLY A 9 8.26 -2.11 21.24
C GLY A 9 7.14 -1.10 21.35
N ASN A 10 7.51 0.18 21.26
CA ASN A 10 6.60 1.29 21.51
C ASN A 10 5.32 1.05 20.70
N LEU A 11 4.13 1.26 21.28
CA LEU A 11 2.85 1.05 20.58
C LEU A 11 2.83 1.74 19.20
N TYR A 12 3.57 2.84 19.09
CA TYR A 12 3.87 3.51 17.84
C TYR A 12 4.54 2.60 16.79
N GLU A 13 5.62 1.89 17.13
CA GLU A 13 6.36 1.01 16.22
C GLU A 13 5.56 -0.25 15.87
N LEU A 14 4.71 -0.72 16.78
CA LEU A 14 3.92 -1.93 16.58
C LEU A 14 2.66 -1.69 15.74
N TYR A 15 1.97 -0.56 15.94
CA TYR A 15 0.66 -0.30 15.31
C TYR A 15 0.66 0.91 14.37
N VAL A 16 1.20 2.04 14.81
CA VAL A 16 1.04 3.32 14.10
C VAL A 16 1.95 3.40 12.87
N GLN A 17 3.25 3.16 13.07
CA GLN A 17 4.26 3.23 12.01
C GLN A 17 3.98 2.22 10.89
N PRO A 18 3.60 0.95 11.16
CA PRO A 18 3.25 0.01 10.11
C PRO A 18 1.95 0.37 9.39
N ALA A 19 0.93 0.86 10.10
CA ALA A 19 -0.32 1.29 9.48
C ALA A 19 -0.11 2.50 8.55
N LEU A 20 0.70 3.47 8.95
CA LEU A 20 1.05 4.61 8.08
C LEU A 20 1.83 4.16 6.84
N ALA A 21 2.77 3.22 7.00
CA ALA A 21 3.52 2.69 5.88
C ALA A 21 2.64 1.86 4.91
N GLU A 22 1.64 1.11 5.41
CA GLU A 22 0.61 0.46 4.58
C GLU A 22 -0.25 1.50 3.84
N MET A 23 -0.67 2.58 4.50
CA MET A 23 -1.44 3.66 3.87
C MET A 23 -0.68 4.31 2.72
N ILE A 24 0.56 4.75 2.99
CA ILE A 24 1.41 5.44 2.01
C ILE A 24 1.78 4.49 0.88
N GLY A 25 2.14 3.25 1.22
CA GLY A 25 2.48 2.23 0.25
C GLY A 25 1.29 1.90 -0.66
N THR A 26 0.07 1.75 -0.12
CA THR A 26 -1.12 1.51 -0.95
C THR A 26 -1.43 2.72 -1.82
N ALA A 27 -1.28 3.95 -1.31
CA ALA A 27 -1.47 5.16 -2.12
C ALA A 27 -0.51 5.22 -3.31
N LEU A 28 0.78 4.97 -3.08
CA LEU A 28 1.79 4.93 -4.15
C LEU A 28 1.54 3.80 -5.14
N PHE A 29 1.23 2.60 -4.64
CA PHE A 29 0.90 1.48 -5.49
C PHE A 29 -0.29 1.83 -6.38
N THR A 30 -1.42 2.27 -5.80
CA THR A 30 -2.62 2.67 -6.54
C THR A 30 -2.35 3.77 -7.56
N LEU A 31 -1.55 4.78 -7.23
CA LEU A 31 -1.14 5.82 -8.17
C LEU A 31 -0.43 5.22 -9.39
N PHE A 32 0.56 4.35 -9.19
CA PHE A 32 1.35 3.79 -10.28
C PHE A 32 0.54 2.84 -11.18
N VAL A 33 -0.34 2.00 -10.62
CA VAL A 33 -1.20 1.14 -11.46
C VAL A 33 -2.19 1.97 -12.29
N ASN A 34 -2.69 3.08 -11.76
CA ASN A 34 -3.56 3.97 -12.52
C ASN A 34 -2.80 4.69 -13.64
N LEU A 35 -1.57 5.16 -13.38
CA LEU A 35 -0.70 5.72 -14.43
C LEU A 35 -0.40 4.70 -15.55
N ALA A 36 -0.22 3.42 -15.18
CA ALA A 36 -0.03 2.33 -16.14
C ALA A 36 -1.27 2.04 -17.00
N SER A 37 -2.45 2.54 -16.63
CA SER A 37 -3.71 2.29 -17.33
C SER A 37 -3.92 3.17 -18.56
N ALA A 38 -2.93 3.99 -18.93
CA ALA A 38 -2.99 4.86 -20.09
C ALA A 38 -3.32 4.07 -21.38
N PRO A 39 -4.14 4.63 -22.29
CA PRO A 39 -4.52 3.97 -23.54
C PRO A 39 -3.29 3.64 -24.39
N SER A 40 -3.14 2.37 -24.77
CA SER A 40 -2.09 1.89 -25.68
C SER A 40 -2.50 0.58 -26.35
N SER A 41 -1.95 0.30 -27.53
CA SER A 41 -2.17 -0.98 -28.24
C SER A 41 -1.60 -2.19 -27.48
N ALA A 42 -0.56 -1.98 -26.67
CA ALA A 42 0.10 -3.00 -25.85
C ALA A 42 -0.39 -3.03 -24.39
N ARG A 43 -1.50 -2.37 -24.06
CA ARG A 43 -1.94 -2.11 -22.68
C ARG A 43 -1.97 -3.35 -21.78
N ALA A 44 -2.41 -4.50 -22.27
CA ALA A 44 -2.47 -5.71 -21.45
C ALA A 44 -1.09 -6.14 -20.92
N CYS A 45 -0.07 -6.09 -21.78
CA CYS A 45 1.30 -6.43 -21.40
C CYS A 45 1.90 -5.32 -20.53
N THR A 46 1.81 -4.07 -20.99
CA THR A 46 2.36 -2.90 -20.29
C THR A 46 1.77 -2.73 -18.89
N TYR A 47 0.46 -2.85 -18.74
CA TYR A 47 -0.22 -2.77 -17.46
C TYR A 47 0.28 -3.87 -16.51
N SER A 48 0.35 -5.13 -16.97
CA SER A 48 0.78 -6.25 -16.13
C SER A 48 2.22 -6.07 -15.63
N VAL A 49 3.14 -5.67 -16.53
CA VAL A 49 4.55 -5.45 -16.19
C VAL A 49 4.70 -4.28 -15.22
N ILE A 50 4.08 -3.13 -15.50
CA ILE A 50 4.19 -1.95 -14.64
C ILE A 50 3.52 -2.19 -13.29
N SER A 51 2.38 -2.89 -13.24
CA SER A 51 1.72 -3.24 -11.98
C SER A 51 2.60 -4.11 -11.11
N GLY A 52 3.21 -5.16 -11.68
CA GLY A 52 4.11 -6.05 -10.95
C GLY A 52 5.37 -5.32 -10.46
N LEU A 53 5.97 -4.49 -11.31
CA LEU A 53 7.14 -3.69 -10.95
C LEU A 53 6.81 -2.68 -9.85
N SER A 54 5.67 -1.98 -9.97
CA SER A 54 5.19 -1.03 -8.96
C SER A 54 5.01 -1.70 -7.61
N LEU A 55 4.37 -2.87 -7.59
CA LEU A 55 4.20 -3.63 -6.35
C LEU A 55 5.54 -4.03 -5.74
N TYR A 56 6.46 -4.57 -6.56
CA TYR A 56 7.80 -4.96 -6.11
C TYR A 56 8.58 -3.78 -5.52
N THR A 57 8.60 -2.66 -6.23
CA THR A 57 9.33 -1.45 -5.82
C THR A 57 8.76 -0.88 -4.53
N VAL A 58 7.45 -0.64 -4.46
CA VAL A 58 6.81 -0.08 -3.25
C VAL A 58 7.01 -1.00 -2.06
N ARG A 59 6.79 -2.32 -2.24
CA ARG A 59 7.01 -3.32 -1.19
C ARG A 59 8.46 -3.32 -0.69
N THR A 60 9.43 -3.16 -1.58
CA THR A 60 10.86 -3.10 -1.21
C THR A 60 11.17 -1.86 -0.37
N PHE A 61 10.55 -0.72 -0.69
CA PHE A 61 10.74 0.51 0.09
C PHE A 61 10.15 0.44 1.50
N ILE A 62 8.92 -0.08 1.64
CA ILE A 62 8.24 -0.16 2.94
C ILE A 62 8.59 -1.43 3.73
N GLY A 63 9.25 -2.40 3.10
CA GLY A 63 9.52 -3.73 3.65
C GLY A 63 10.35 -3.74 4.93
N LYS A 64 11.07 -2.64 5.23
CA LYS A 64 11.80 -2.45 6.49
C LYS A 64 10.89 -2.09 7.68
N VAL A 65 9.68 -1.61 7.40
CA VAL A 65 8.71 -1.11 8.40
C VAL A 65 7.52 -2.06 8.53
N THR A 66 7.04 -2.62 7.43
CA THR A 66 5.88 -3.53 7.39
C THR A 66 6.16 -4.70 6.46
N ARG A 67 5.35 -5.76 6.57
CA ARG A 67 5.37 -6.89 5.63
C ARG A 67 4.88 -6.53 4.21
N GLY A 68 4.46 -5.29 3.99
CA GLY A 68 4.01 -4.70 2.74
C GLY A 68 2.83 -5.45 2.13
N HIS A 69 1.71 -5.54 2.85
CA HIS A 69 0.51 -6.21 2.35
C HIS A 69 -0.13 -5.42 1.21
N LEU A 70 -0.23 -4.10 1.39
CA LEU A 70 -0.72 -3.11 0.44
C LEU A 70 -2.11 -3.36 -0.13
N ASN A 71 -2.84 -4.31 0.45
CA ASN A 71 -4.06 -4.88 -0.11
C ASN A 71 -4.87 -5.55 1.02
N PRO A 72 -6.16 -5.20 1.17
CA PRO A 72 -7.03 -5.81 2.17
C PRO A 72 -7.12 -7.34 2.09
N GLY A 73 -7.20 -7.90 0.88
CA GLY A 73 -7.26 -9.35 0.65
C GLY A 73 -5.96 -10.05 1.08
N VAL A 74 -4.81 -9.42 0.83
CA VAL A 74 -3.52 -9.94 1.31
C VAL A 74 -3.46 -9.88 2.83
N THR A 75 -3.86 -8.75 3.44
CA THR A 75 -3.91 -8.61 4.90
C THR A 75 -4.79 -9.68 5.55
N ILE A 76 -5.99 -9.89 5.02
CA ILE A 76 -6.92 -10.91 5.51
C ILE A 76 -6.32 -12.31 5.33
N SER A 77 -5.64 -12.59 4.20
CA SER A 77 -4.96 -13.88 4.01
C SER A 77 -3.88 -14.13 5.08
N GLN A 78 -3.15 -13.09 5.48
CA GLN A 78 -2.14 -13.20 6.53
C GLN A 78 -2.77 -13.42 7.91
N LEU A 79 -3.97 -12.86 8.16
CA LEU A 79 -4.74 -13.17 9.37
C LEU A 79 -5.16 -14.64 9.40
N LEU A 80 -5.64 -15.19 8.29
CA LEU A 80 -6.05 -16.60 8.19
C LEU A 80 -4.90 -17.57 8.45
N VAL A 81 -3.68 -17.21 8.03
CA VAL A 81 -2.45 -17.99 8.28
C VAL A 81 -1.81 -17.62 9.64
N ARG A 82 -2.49 -16.80 10.47
CA ARG A 82 -2.06 -16.36 11.82
C ARG A 82 -0.69 -15.65 11.83
N ARG A 83 -0.41 -14.85 10.80
CA ARG A 83 0.82 -14.05 10.65
C ARG A 83 0.70 -12.61 11.16
N ILE A 84 -0.51 -12.18 11.47
CA ILE A 84 -0.86 -10.84 11.97
C ILE A 84 -2.06 -10.98 12.93
N ASP A 85 -2.17 -10.10 13.91
CA ASP A 85 -3.30 -10.07 14.84
C ASP A 85 -4.54 -9.38 14.22
N VAL A 86 -5.70 -9.59 14.84
CA VAL A 86 -6.99 -9.08 14.37
C VAL A 86 -7.03 -7.54 14.40
N VAL A 87 -6.46 -6.92 15.42
CA VAL A 87 -6.50 -5.46 15.59
C VAL A 87 -5.65 -4.78 14.51
N CYS A 88 -4.42 -5.25 14.28
CA CYS A 88 -3.59 -4.80 13.17
C CYS A 88 -4.25 -5.06 11.82
N THR A 89 -4.93 -6.20 11.65
CA THR A 89 -5.62 -6.51 10.39
C THR A 89 -6.70 -5.47 10.08
N ILE A 90 -7.54 -5.14 11.06
CA ILE A 90 -8.59 -4.12 10.89
C ILE A 90 -7.96 -2.76 10.60
N ALA A 91 -6.93 -2.38 11.36
CA ALA A 91 -6.21 -1.12 11.15
C ALA A 91 -5.63 -1.03 9.72
N PHE A 92 -4.96 -2.10 9.26
CA PHE A 92 -4.36 -2.18 7.93
C PHE A 92 -5.42 -2.09 6.83
N VAL A 93 -6.52 -2.84 6.95
CA VAL A 93 -7.60 -2.80 5.95
C VAL A 93 -8.17 -1.39 5.82
N VAL A 94 -8.43 -0.71 6.94
CA VAL A 94 -8.97 0.66 6.96
C VAL A 94 -8.00 1.62 6.29
N VAL A 95 -6.73 1.65 6.71
CA VAL A 95 -5.74 2.58 6.14
C VAL A 95 -5.36 2.23 4.70
N GLN A 96 -5.46 0.97 4.27
CA GLN A 96 -5.28 0.56 2.87
C GLN A 96 -6.40 1.12 1.98
N PHE A 97 -7.65 1.14 2.44
CA PHE A 97 -8.73 1.81 1.69
C PHE A 97 -8.51 3.32 1.57
N PHE A 98 -8.10 3.99 2.66
CA PHE A 98 -7.74 5.41 2.61
C PHE A 98 -6.55 5.68 1.68
N GLY A 99 -5.53 4.83 1.73
CA GLY A 99 -4.38 4.88 0.83
C GLY A 99 -4.80 4.75 -0.62
N ALA A 100 -5.60 3.74 -0.96
CA ALA A 100 -6.10 3.53 -2.32
C ALA A 100 -6.92 4.71 -2.82
N PHE A 101 -7.82 5.24 -1.98
CA PHE A 101 -8.59 6.45 -2.29
C PHE A 101 -7.66 7.65 -2.58
N LEU A 102 -6.68 7.91 -1.72
CA LEU A 102 -5.72 9.00 -1.90
C LEU A 102 -4.91 8.84 -3.20
N GLY A 103 -4.44 7.63 -3.49
CA GLY A 103 -3.71 7.33 -4.72
C GLY A 103 -4.55 7.58 -5.98
N ALA A 104 -5.83 7.21 -5.96
CA ALA A 104 -6.76 7.47 -7.05
C ALA A 104 -7.07 8.97 -7.24
N VAL A 105 -7.29 9.70 -6.14
CA VAL A 105 -7.49 11.16 -6.16
C VAL A 105 -6.27 11.86 -6.72
N LEU A 106 -5.07 11.48 -6.28
CA LEU A 106 -3.83 12.07 -6.77
C LEU A 106 -3.64 11.80 -8.28
N PHE A 107 -3.93 10.59 -8.74
CA PHE A 107 -3.92 10.29 -10.18
C PHE A 107 -4.88 11.19 -10.96
N ARG A 108 -6.12 11.35 -10.49
CA ARG A 108 -7.11 12.24 -11.13
C ARG A 108 -6.64 13.69 -11.16
N ALA A 109 -6.05 14.18 -10.07
CA ALA A 109 -5.51 15.53 -10.00
C ALA A 109 -4.37 15.75 -11.02
N LEU A 110 -3.46 14.79 -11.16
CA LEU A 110 -2.35 14.85 -12.12
C LEU A 110 -2.82 14.78 -13.58
N GLU A 111 -3.81 13.94 -13.88
CA GLU A 111 -4.38 13.87 -15.22
C GLU A 111 -5.10 15.17 -15.57
N SER A 112 -5.91 15.71 -14.65
CA SER A 112 -6.65 16.97 -14.84
C SER A 112 -5.73 18.18 -15.05
N PHE A 113 -4.52 18.15 -14.49
CA PHE A 113 -3.51 19.18 -14.72
C PHE A 113 -2.85 19.05 -16.11
N THR A 114 -2.71 17.83 -16.61
CA THR A 114 -2.01 17.53 -17.86
C THR A 114 -2.89 17.69 -19.10
N ILE A 115 -4.19 17.40 -18.97
CA ILE A 115 -5.18 17.60 -20.03
C ILE A 115 -6.04 18.80 -19.60
N PRO A 116 -5.80 20.02 -20.10
CA PRO A 116 -6.72 21.12 -19.84
C PRO A 116 -8.09 20.70 -20.35
N ALA A 117 -9.09 20.74 -19.47
CA ALA A 117 -10.47 20.39 -19.76
C ALA A 117 -10.89 21.07 -21.07
N GLN A 118 -10.96 20.29 -22.16
CA GLN A 118 -11.53 20.75 -23.41
C GLN A 118 -13.04 20.68 -23.19
N PHE A 119 -13.66 21.85 -23.03
CA PHE A 119 -15.11 22.00 -23.08
C PHE A 119 -15.65 21.64 -24.46
#